data_AF-A0A1I0KRN7-F1
#
_entry.id   AF-A0A1I0KRN7-F1
#
_cell.length_a   1.000
_cell.length_b   1.000
_cell.length_c   1.000
_cell.angle_alpha   90.00
_cell.angle_beta   90.00
_cell.angle_gamma   90.00
#
_symmetry.space_group_name_H-M   'P 1'
#
loop_
_entity.id
_entity.type
_entity.pdbx_description
1 polymer ?
#
loop_
_entity_poly.entity_id
_entity_poly.type
_entity_poly.pdbx_seq_one_letter_code
_entity_poly.pdbx_strand_id
1 'polypeptide(L)'
;MAESPAPLPAALEPSDPLSVLNGAFREAYAARREELLAGLGPVMAQIDDVLILRKGGQRFEGPARTRRYHAFKSITHVPLALHMLLAERRGAPGEALRERLQGIQRLITAAVESLGHRGFTPGEAARQRRILDAAQGLLAQALAPGGVTPEALTAYARAQASDLLLNAEDAARDQLETMHATVEAWKRQMTPEERQQLRVVVATSHMARPGNVAVQYFSVTLGETWEGRFDQEDLHPGKRVLSSETSFDEAAAFSLLATHVLDARVGRRFFGEEDRLARDVLADAAERLLAQMFHRDPEPPANPDSAPGAPPRSSSSSRAGQP
;
A
#
# COMPACT_ATOMS: atom_id res chain seq x y z
N MET A 1 39.54 -6.53 42.23
CA MET A 1 38.74 -6.51 40.99
C MET A 1 37.40 -5.92 41.37
N ALA A 2 37.08 -4.71 40.90
CA ALA A 2 35.75 -4.15 41.15
C ALA A 2 34.76 -4.88 40.24
N GLU A 3 33.79 -5.58 40.84
CA GLU A 3 32.64 -6.12 40.10
C GLU A 3 32.00 -4.98 39.32
N SER A 4 31.90 -5.13 37.99
CA SER A 4 31.07 -4.22 37.21
C SER A 4 29.63 -4.37 37.72
N PRO A 5 28.95 -3.27 38.05
CA PRO A 5 27.60 -3.34 38.57
C PRO A 5 26.71 -4.07 37.55
N ALA A 6 25.84 -4.94 38.05
CA ALA A 6 24.86 -5.62 37.23
C ALA A 6 24.07 -4.59 36.41
N PRO A 7 23.84 -4.83 35.10
CA PRO A 7 23.14 -3.88 34.26
C PRO A 7 21.74 -3.62 34.82
N LEU A 8 21.40 -2.35 34.99
CA LEU A 8 20.06 -1.95 35.40
C LEU A 8 19.04 -2.37 34.34
N PRO A 9 17.78 -2.65 34.73
CA PRO A 9 16.70 -2.87 33.78
C PRO A 9 16.57 -1.69 32.82
N ALA A 10 16.34 -1.98 31.53
CA ALA A 10 16.23 -0.96 30.49
C ALA A 10 14.94 -0.11 30.60
N ALA A 11 13.86 -0.69 31.14
CA ALA A 11 12.60 0.00 31.35
C ALA A 11 12.51 0.59 32.76
N LEU A 12 11.96 1.79 32.88
CA LEU A 12 11.56 2.34 34.17
C LEU A 12 10.38 1.54 34.73
N GLU A 13 10.36 1.34 36.05
CA GLU A 13 9.23 0.69 36.73
C GLU A 13 7.95 1.53 36.55
N PRO A 14 6.75 0.92 36.50
CA PRO A 14 5.50 1.66 36.33
C PRO A 14 5.25 2.72 37.42
N SER A 15 5.74 2.49 38.63
CA SER A 15 5.63 3.42 39.76
C SER A 15 6.71 4.50 39.79
N ASP A 16 7.69 4.45 38.89
CA ASP A 16 8.71 5.49 38.78
C ASP A 16 8.04 6.85 38.45
N PRO A 17 8.38 7.95 39.13
CA PRO A 17 7.79 9.26 38.86
C PRO A 17 7.89 9.71 37.39
N LEU A 18 8.96 9.34 36.68
CA LEU A 18 9.12 9.63 35.25
C LEU A 18 8.22 8.75 34.38
N SER A 19 7.98 7.49 34.76
CA SER A 19 6.97 6.64 34.11
C SER A 19 5.57 7.24 34.25
N VAL A 20 5.22 7.72 35.46
CA VAL A 20 3.93 8.36 35.73
C VAL A 20 3.77 9.66 34.93
N LEU A 21 4.81 10.50 34.90
CA LEU A 21 4.81 11.75 34.13
C LEU A 21 4.67 11.49 32.62
N ASN A 22 5.39 10.51 32.09
CA ASN A 22 5.26 10.08 30.69
C ASN A 22 3.86 9.51 30.40
N GLY A 23 3.26 8.80 31.35
CA GLY A 23 1.87 8.36 31.28
C GLY A 23 0.90 9.53 31.12
N ALA A 24 1.01 10.54 32.00
CA ALA A 24 0.19 11.75 31.93
C ALA A 24 0.33 12.50 30.60
N PHE A 25 1.56 12.57 30.04
CA PHE A 25 1.77 13.13 28.70
C PHE A 25 1.03 12.32 27.62
N ARG A 26 1.15 10.99 27.63
CA ARG A 26 0.48 10.12 26.63
C ARG A 26 -1.04 10.23 26.70
N GLU A 27 -1.59 10.33 27.90
CA GLU A 27 -3.03 10.56 28.11
C GLU A 27 -3.48 11.90 27.54
N ALA A 28 -2.79 13.00 27.88
CA ALA A 28 -3.09 14.33 27.34
C ALA A 28 -2.94 14.39 25.82
N TYR A 29 -1.92 13.73 25.26
CA TYR A 29 -1.71 13.63 23.81
C TYR A 29 -2.87 12.87 23.14
N ALA A 30 -3.27 11.72 23.70
CA ALA A 30 -4.37 10.92 23.18
C ALA A 30 -5.70 11.69 23.20
N ALA A 31 -6.03 12.34 24.33
CA ALA A 31 -7.22 13.17 24.45
C ALA A 31 -7.21 14.31 23.43
N ARG A 32 -6.07 15.00 23.27
CA ARG A 32 -5.96 16.10 22.31
C ARG A 32 -6.11 15.64 20.86
N ARG A 33 -5.60 14.45 20.53
CA ARG A 33 -5.77 13.84 19.20
C ARG A 33 -7.25 13.54 18.91
N GLU A 34 -7.99 13.04 19.89
CA GLU A 34 -9.43 12.76 19.73
C GLU A 34 -10.25 14.03 19.52
N GLU A 35 -10.02 15.07 20.35
CA GLU A 35 -10.63 16.39 20.16
C GLU A 35 -10.33 16.96 18.77
N LEU A 36 -9.08 16.83 18.33
CA LEU A 36 -8.66 17.31 17.02
C LEU A 36 -9.37 16.57 15.91
N LEU A 37 -9.45 15.24 15.98
CA LEU A 37 -10.18 14.43 15.01
C LEU A 37 -11.65 14.82 14.91
N ALA A 38 -12.32 15.05 16.06
CA ALA A 38 -13.71 15.48 16.10
C ALA A 38 -13.94 16.87 15.48
N GLY A 39 -12.92 17.74 15.52
CA GLY A 39 -12.93 19.08 14.92
C GLY A 39 -12.34 19.15 13.50
N LEU A 40 -11.86 18.04 12.92
CA LEU A 40 -11.43 18.04 11.53
C LEU A 40 -12.63 18.23 10.60
N GLY A 41 -12.37 18.82 9.44
CA GLY A 41 -13.32 18.82 8.32
C GLY A 41 -13.55 17.40 7.78
N PRO A 42 -14.08 17.26 6.56
CA PRO A 42 -14.28 15.94 5.97
C PRO A 42 -12.99 15.11 5.97
N VAL A 43 -13.09 13.86 6.41
CA VAL A 43 -12.00 12.88 6.35
C VAL A 43 -12.48 11.59 5.69
N MET A 44 -11.66 10.98 4.84
CA MET A 44 -11.95 9.69 4.22
C MET A 44 -10.90 8.65 4.55
N ALA A 45 -11.31 7.38 4.52
CA ALA A 45 -10.42 6.24 4.56
C ALA A 45 -10.72 5.31 3.37
N GLN A 46 -9.69 4.77 2.73
CA GLN A 46 -9.82 3.58 1.88
C GLN A 46 -9.29 2.38 2.64
N ILE A 47 -10.18 1.42 2.93
CA ILE A 47 -9.87 0.19 3.66
C ILE A 47 -10.49 -0.96 2.87
N ASP A 48 -9.65 -1.87 2.39
CA ASP A 48 -10.08 -3.01 1.55
C ASP A 48 -11.08 -2.60 0.46
N ASP A 49 -12.30 -3.14 0.46
CA ASP A 49 -13.27 -2.94 -0.61
C ASP A 49 -14.15 -1.69 -0.40
N VAL A 50 -13.91 -0.93 0.67
CA VAL A 50 -14.74 0.21 1.08
C VAL A 50 -13.99 1.52 1.13
N LEU A 51 -14.72 2.57 0.77
CA LEU A 51 -14.43 3.94 1.12
C LEU A 51 -15.33 4.34 2.27
N ILE A 52 -14.77 5.05 3.24
CA ILE A 52 -15.49 5.57 4.40
C ILE A 52 -15.27 7.07 4.43
N LEU A 53 -16.34 7.85 4.56
CA LEU A 53 -16.30 9.30 4.76
C LEU A 53 -16.90 9.62 6.12
N ARG A 54 -16.18 10.43 6.92
CA ARG A 54 -16.73 11.10 8.09
C ARG A 54 -16.86 12.59 7.80
N LYS A 55 -18.08 13.13 7.90
CA LYS A 55 -18.41 14.53 7.63
C LYS A 55 -19.56 14.99 8.53
N GLY A 56 -19.39 16.09 9.25
CA GLY A 56 -20.45 16.68 10.07
C GLY A 56 -21.02 15.73 11.13
N GLY A 57 -20.18 14.89 11.74
CA GLY A 57 -20.60 13.86 12.70
C GLY A 57 -21.30 12.64 12.09
N GLN A 58 -21.45 12.57 10.77
CA GLN A 58 -22.05 11.45 10.06
C GLN A 58 -20.98 10.57 9.42
N ARG A 59 -21.27 9.26 9.33
CA ARG A 59 -20.46 8.26 8.64
C ARG A 59 -21.18 7.82 7.36
N PHE A 60 -20.49 7.89 6.24
CA PHE A 60 -20.94 7.40 4.94
C PHE A 60 -19.99 6.29 4.48
N GLU A 61 -20.55 5.30 3.80
CA GLU A 61 -19.79 4.19 3.24
C GLU A 61 -20.16 4.02 1.78
N GLY A 62 -19.16 3.71 0.95
CA GLY A 62 -19.34 3.45 -0.46
C GLY A 62 -18.29 2.47 -0.95
N PRO A 63 -18.49 1.85 -2.12
CA PRO A 63 -17.53 0.89 -2.64
C PRO A 63 -16.23 1.59 -3.08
N ALA A 64 -15.10 0.94 -2.84
CA ALA A 64 -13.81 1.28 -3.44
C ALA A 64 -13.55 0.47 -4.71
N ARG A 65 -14.20 -0.68 -4.87
CA ARG A 65 -14.05 -1.60 -6.01
C ARG A 65 -15.26 -2.50 -6.13
N THR A 66 -15.42 -3.18 -7.26
CA THR A 66 -16.55 -4.08 -7.51
C THR A 66 -16.13 -5.55 -7.53
N ARG A 67 -17.10 -6.45 -7.76
CA ARG A 67 -16.83 -7.88 -7.99
C ARG A 67 -15.89 -8.12 -9.17
N ARG A 68 -15.83 -7.22 -10.16
CA ARG A 68 -14.93 -7.35 -11.33
C ARG A 68 -13.47 -7.31 -10.91
N TYR A 69 -13.09 -6.39 -10.00
CA TYR A 69 -11.75 -6.37 -9.41
C TYR A 69 -11.36 -7.75 -8.84
N HIS A 70 -12.23 -8.34 -8.02
CA HIS A 70 -11.95 -9.63 -7.40
C HIS A 70 -11.86 -10.75 -8.44
N ALA A 71 -12.67 -10.72 -9.49
CA ALA A 71 -12.62 -11.72 -10.54
C ALA A 71 -11.26 -11.72 -11.26
N PHE A 72 -10.74 -10.55 -11.65
CA PHE A 72 -9.41 -10.43 -12.25
C PHE A 72 -8.29 -10.83 -11.26
N LYS A 73 -8.34 -10.31 -10.03
CA LYS A 73 -7.36 -10.62 -8.97
C LYS A 73 -7.29 -12.13 -8.68
N SER A 74 -8.43 -12.78 -8.49
CA SER A 74 -8.48 -14.20 -8.14
C SER A 74 -7.92 -15.10 -9.24
N ILE A 75 -8.18 -14.77 -10.51
CA ILE A 75 -7.62 -15.54 -11.64
C ILE A 75 -6.11 -15.30 -11.74
N THR A 76 -5.65 -14.06 -11.53
CA THR A 76 -4.21 -13.75 -11.50
C THR A 76 -3.46 -14.55 -10.45
N HIS A 77 -4.08 -14.84 -9.29
CA HIS A 77 -3.44 -15.67 -8.27
C HIS A 77 -3.18 -17.12 -8.69
N VAL A 78 -3.89 -17.67 -9.68
CA VAL A 78 -3.77 -19.09 -10.05
C VAL A 78 -2.36 -19.43 -10.54
N PRO A 79 -1.77 -18.75 -11.54
CA PRO A 79 -0.38 -19.00 -11.93
C PRO A 79 0.64 -18.80 -10.82
N LEU A 80 0.45 -17.79 -9.96
CA LEU A 80 1.36 -17.52 -8.84
C LEU A 80 1.31 -18.66 -7.81
N ALA A 81 0.12 -19.14 -7.46
CA ALA A 81 -0.05 -20.25 -6.53
C ALA A 81 0.59 -21.54 -7.05
N LEU A 82 0.44 -21.84 -8.36
CA LEU A 82 1.10 -22.99 -8.97
C LEU A 82 2.62 -22.85 -8.98
N HIS A 83 3.13 -21.66 -9.28
CA HIS A 83 4.56 -21.38 -9.19
C HIS A 83 5.10 -21.64 -7.78
N MET A 84 4.46 -21.09 -6.75
CA MET A 84 4.86 -21.29 -5.35
C MET A 84 4.82 -22.76 -4.91
N LEU A 85 3.82 -23.53 -5.35
CA LEU A 85 3.68 -24.93 -4.96
C LEU A 85 4.72 -25.84 -5.62
N LEU A 86 5.18 -25.48 -6.82
CA LEU A 86 6.06 -26.30 -7.66
C LEU A 86 7.52 -25.81 -7.67
N ALA A 87 7.79 -24.56 -7.29
CA ALA A 87 9.13 -24.01 -7.24
C ALA A 87 10.05 -24.87 -6.36
N GLU A 88 11.30 -25.03 -6.83
CA GLU A 88 12.38 -25.77 -6.15
C GLU A 88 12.10 -27.27 -5.92
N ARG A 89 10.97 -27.80 -6.41
CA ARG A 89 10.66 -29.23 -6.37
C ARG A 89 11.22 -29.95 -7.59
N ARG A 90 11.65 -31.20 -7.39
CA ARG A 90 12.12 -32.09 -8.45
C ARG A 90 11.39 -33.43 -8.38
N GLY A 91 11.07 -33.99 -9.54
CA GLY A 91 10.41 -35.29 -9.65
C GLY A 91 8.92 -35.26 -9.30
N ALA A 92 8.34 -36.45 -9.15
CA ALA A 92 6.90 -36.60 -8.90
C ALA A 92 6.48 -36.06 -7.53
N PRO A 93 5.27 -35.49 -7.40
CA PRO A 93 4.77 -34.99 -6.12
C PRO A 93 4.53 -36.15 -5.13
N GLY A 94 4.86 -35.91 -3.86
CA GLY A 94 4.37 -36.74 -2.76
C GLY A 94 2.85 -36.67 -2.62
N GLU A 95 2.26 -37.57 -1.84
CA GLU A 95 0.80 -37.72 -1.70
C GLU A 95 0.08 -36.42 -1.31
N ALA A 96 0.54 -35.72 -0.26
CA ALA A 96 -0.07 -34.49 0.20
C ALA A 96 -0.03 -33.35 -0.85
N LEU A 97 1.06 -33.25 -1.61
CA LEU A 97 1.16 -32.27 -2.70
C LEU A 97 0.24 -32.67 -3.87
N ARG A 98 0.20 -33.95 -4.22
CA ARG A 98 -0.69 -34.49 -5.26
C ARG A 98 -2.16 -34.16 -4.94
N GLU A 99 -2.60 -34.41 -3.72
CA GLU A 99 -3.96 -34.09 -3.28
C GLU A 99 -4.25 -32.58 -3.42
N ARG A 100 -3.31 -31.73 -2.98
CA ARG A 100 -3.44 -30.27 -3.11
C ARG A 100 -3.54 -29.81 -4.57
N LEU A 101 -2.71 -30.35 -5.45
CA LEU A 101 -2.74 -30.04 -6.89
C LEU A 101 -4.05 -30.50 -7.54
N GLN A 102 -4.55 -31.68 -7.19
CA GLN A 102 -5.87 -32.16 -7.64
C GLN A 102 -7.02 -31.28 -7.10
N GLY A 103 -6.90 -30.78 -5.87
CA GLY A 103 -7.83 -29.81 -5.30
C GLY A 103 -7.88 -28.52 -6.12
N ILE A 104 -6.72 -27.96 -6.46
CA ILE A 104 -6.61 -26.77 -7.31
C ILE A 104 -7.16 -27.04 -8.71
N GLN A 105 -6.89 -28.22 -9.28
CA GLN A 105 -7.42 -28.62 -10.58
C GLN A 105 -8.95 -28.56 -10.61
N ARG A 106 -9.62 -29.10 -9.58
CA ARG A 106 -11.10 -29.03 -9.44
C ARG A 106 -11.59 -27.59 -9.33
N LEU A 107 -10.92 -26.75 -8.54
CA LEU A 107 -11.27 -25.33 -8.42
C LEU A 107 -11.13 -24.57 -9.74
N ILE A 108 -10.10 -24.87 -10.53
CA ILE A 108 -9.91 -24.28 -11.86
C ILE A 108 -11.04 -24.71 -12.81
N THR A 109 -11.41 -26.01 -12.83
CA THR A 109 -12.54 -26.49 -13.65
C THR A 109 -13.84 -25.76 -13.31
N ALA A 110 -14.16 -25.63 -12.02
CA ALA A 110 -15.34 -24.87 -11.60
C ALA A 110 -15.25 -23.37 -11.98
N ALA A 111 -14.05 -22.76 -11.87
CA ALA A 111 -13.83 -21.39 -12.31
C ALA A 111 -14.05 -21.23 -13.82
N VAL A 112 -13.56 -22.19 -14.62
CA VAL A 112 -13.72 -22.24 -16.07
C VAL A 112 -15.20 -22.24 -16.47
N GLU A 113 -16.01 -23.11 -15.86
CA GLU A 113 -17.45 -23.21 -16.10
C GLU A 113 -18.20 -21.93 -15.71
N SER A 114 -17.76 -21.27 -14.64
CA SER A 114 -18.41 -20.06 -14.14
C SER A 114 -18.14 -18.78 -14.96
N LEU A 115 -17.20 -18.79 -15.91
CA LEU A 115 -16.77 -17.54 -16.60
C LEU A 115 -17.91 -16.81 -17.31
N GLY A 116 -18.88 -17.53 -17.87
CA GLY A 116 -20.00 -16.95 -18.63
C GLY A 116 -20.90 -16.03 -17.82
N HIS A 117 -20.90 -16.16 -16.48
CA HIS A 117 -21.78 -15.37 -15.59
C HIS A 117 -21.04 -14.24 -14.85
N ARG A 118 -19.77 -13.98 -15.18
CA ARG A 118 -18.92 -13.01 -14.47
C ARG A 118 -18.93 -11.60 -15.08
N GLY A 119 -19.70 -11.39 -16.14
CA GLY A 119 -19.84 -10.08 -16.78
C GLY A 119 -18.56 -9.59 -17.47
N PHE A 120 -17.71 -10.53 -17.92
CA PHE A 120 -16.54 -10.21 -18.73
C PHE A 120 -16.94 -9.86 -20.17
N THR A 121 -16.20 -8.93 -20.79
CA THR A 121 -16.26 -8.75 -22.24
C THR A 121 -15.75 -10.02 -22.94
N PRO A 122 -16.07 -10.24 -24.24
CA PRO A 122 -15.55 -11.40 -24.96
C PRO A 122 -14.02 -11.52 -24.92
N GLY A 123 -13.30 -10.40 -25.03
CA GLY A 123 -11.84 -10.36 -24.93
C GLY A 123 -11.31 -10.71 -23.54
N GLU A 124 -11.93 -10.16 -22.49
CA GLU A 124 -11.61 -10.47 -21.09
C GLU A 124 -11.84 -11.96 -20.79
N ALA A 125 -12.98 -12.51 -21.23
CA ALA A 125 -13.35 -13.91 -21.01
C ALA A 125 -12.38 -14.86 -21.72
N ALA A 126 -12.01 -14.56 -22.97
CA ALA A 126 -11.02 -15.34 -23.71
C ALA A 126 -9.65 -15.32 -23.02
N ARG A 127 -9.24 -14.18 -22.44
CA ARG A 127 -8.02 -14.08 -21.64
C ARG A 127 -8.08 -14.92 -20.38
N GLN A 128 -9.18 -14.83 -19.63
CA GLN A 128 -9.37 -15.64 -18.43
C GLN A 128 -9.31 -17.14 -18.74
N ARG A 129 -9.91 -17.57 -19.86
CA ARG A 129 -9.85 -18.94 -20.34
C ARG A 129 -8.41 -19.37 -20.62
N ARG A 130 -7.63 -18.58 -21.37
CA ARG A 130 -6.21 -18.89 -21.65
C ARG A 130 -5.39 -19.10 -20.39
N ILE A 131 -5.54 -18.23 -19.38
CA ILE A 131 -4.80 -18.35 -18.11
C ILE A 131 -5.14 -19.67 -17.41
N LEU A 132 -6.44 -19.98 -17.30
CA LEU A 132 -6.91 -21.18 -16.60
C LEU A 132 -6.56 -22.47 -17.36
N ASP A 133 -6.65 -22.47 -18.69
CA ASP A 133 -6.30 -23.63 -19.53
C ASP A 133 -4.80 -23.92 -19.46
N ALA A 134 -3.95 -22.87 -19.48
CA ALA A 134 -2.51 -23.02 -19.27
C ALA A 134 -2.20 -23.60 -17.89
N ALA A 135 -2.92 -23.17 -16.85
CA ALA A 135 -2.78 -23.69 -15.50
C ALA A 135 -3.20 -25.18 -15.41
N GLN A 136 -4.27 -25.59 -16.09
CA GLN A 136 -4.66 -27.00 -16.21
C GLN A 136 -3.58 -27.82 -16.92
N GLY A 137 -2.98 -27.29 -17.99
CA GLY A 137 -1.86 -27.93 -18.69
C GLY A 137 -0.65 -28.17 -17.79
N LEU A 138 -0.25 -27.17 -17.00
CA LEU A 138 0.83 -27.31 -16.03
C LEU A 138 0.51 -28.33 -14.94
N LEU A 139 -0.72 -28.32 -14.41
CA LEU A 139 -1.18 -29.29 -13.40
C LEU A 139 -1.14 -30.73 -13.93
N ALA A 140 -1.56 -30.95 -15.18
CA ALA A 140 -1.49 -32.27 -15.81
C ALA A 140 -0.04 -32.78 -15.89
N GLN A 141 0.92 -31.91 -16.24
CA GLN A 141 2.35 -32.25 -16.23
C GLN A 141 2.84 -32.53 -14.81
N ALA A 142 2.47 -31.71 -13.83
CA ALA A 142 2.91 -31.85 -12.44
C ALA A 142 2.41 -33.14 -11.79
N LEU A 143 1.24 -33.64 -12.19
CA LEU A 143 0.65 -34.88 -11.69
C LEU A 143 1.20 -36.14 -12.39
N ALA A 144 1.90 -36.00 -13.51
CA ALA A 144 2.49 -37.11 -14.24
C ALA A 144 3.76 -37.67 -13.54
N PRO A 145 4.18 -38.93 -13.84
CA PRO A 145 5.35 -39.55 -13.20
C PRO A 145 6.68 -38.77 -13.33
N GLY A 146 6.82 -37.89 -14.33
CA GLY A 146 7.99 -37.04 -14.53
C GLY A 146 7.97 -35.70 -13.79
N GLY A 147 6.82 -35.29 -13.26
CA GLY A 147 6.62 -33.96 -12.67
C GLY A 147 6.86 -32.80 -13.66
N VAL A 148 7.04 -31.60 -13.12
CA VAL A 148 7.38 -30.39 -13.89
C VAL A 148 8.86 -30.08 -13.72
N THR A 149 9.57 -29.79 -14.82
CA THR A 149 10.96 -29.34 -14.75
C THR A 149 11.06 -27.85 -14.40
N PRO A 150 12.17 -27.38 -13.80
CA PRO A 150 12.38 -25.95 -13.53
C PRO A 150 12.24 -25.07 -14.78
N GLU A 151 12.69 -25.56 -15.94
CA GLU A 151 12.61 -24.86 -17.22
C GLU A 151 11.17 -24.74 -17.70
N ALA A 152 10.37 -25.81 -17.59
CA ALA A 152 8.96 -25.80 -17.93
C ALA A 152 8.16 -24.87 -17.02
N LEU A 153 8.45 -24.87 -15.70
CA LEU A 153 7.81 -23.97 -14.74
C LEU A 153 8.15 -22.49 -15.04
N THR A 154 9.40 -22.20 -15.40
CA THR A 154 9.85 -20.86 -15.77
C THR A 154 9.20 -20.40 -17.08
N ALA A 155 9.14 -21.28 -18.08
CA ALA A 155 8.50 -20.99 -19.36
C ALA A 155 7.00 -20.70 -19.17
N TYR A 156 6.31 -21.51 -18.36
CA TYR A 156 4.93 -21.27 -17.97
C TYR A 156 4.76 -19.90 -17.33
N ALA A 157 5.53 -19.58 -16.29
CA ALA A 157 5.40 -18.32 -15.56
C ALA A 157 5.61 -17.10 -16.48
N ARG A 158 6.63 -17.15 -17.35
CA ARG A 158 6.90 -16.08 -18.32
C ARG A 158 5.77 -15.93 -19.36
N ALA A 159 5.22 -17.04 -19.85
CA ALA A 159 4.12 -17.02 -20.80
C ALA A 159 2.83 -16.40 -20.23
N GLN A 160 2.61 -16.49 -18.92
CA GLN A 160 1.45 -15.88 -18.27
C GLN A 160 1.58 -14.37 -18.06
N ALA A 161 2.81 -13.82 -18.02
CA ALA A 161 3.07 -12.45 -17.55
C ALA A 161 2.21 -11.38 -18.24
N SER A 162 2.08 -11.42 -19.57
CA SER A 162 1.30 -10.42 -20.31
C SER A 162 -0.19 -10.46 -19.96
N ASP A 163 -0.80 -11.65 -19.88
CA ASP A 163 -2.22 -11.80 -19.56
C ASP A 163 -2.49 -11.40 -18.09
N LEU A 164 -1.54 -11.65 -17.17
CA LEU A 164 -1.64 -11.22 -15.77
C LEU A 164 -1.54 -9.70 -15.61
N LEU A 165 -0.67 -9.04 -16.37
CA LEU A 165 -0.57 -7.57 -16.37
C LEU A 165 -1.85 -6.92 -16.91
N LEU A 166 -2.47 -7.49 -17.94
CA LEU A 166 -3.76 -7.01 -18.43
C LEU A 166 -4.88 -7.18 -17.39
N ASN A 167 -4.88 -8.29 -16.63
CA ASN A 167 -5.80 -8.44 -15.51
C ASN A 167 -5.54 -7.40 -14.39
N ALA A 168 -4.27 -7.08 -14.12
CA ALA A 168 -3.91 -6.05 -13.15
C ALA A 168 -4.40 -4.66 -13.62
N GLU A 169 -4.27 -4.34 -14.91
CA GLU A 169 -4.80 -3.11 -15.49
C GLU A 169 -6.33 -3.03 -15.36
N ASP A 170 -7.06 -4.08 -15.74
CA ASP A 170 -8.52 -4.08 -15.65
C ASP A 170 -9.01 -4.03 -14.20
N ALA A 171 -8.28 -4.65 -13.27
CA ALA A 171 -8.56 -4.51 -11.83
C ALA A 171 -8.29 -3.08 -11.35
N ALA A 172 -7.18 -2.46 -11.73
CA ALA A 172 -6.88 -1.07 -11.38
C ALA A 172 -7.94 -0.12 -11.94
N ARG A 173 -8.39 -0.34 -13.19
CA ARG A 173 -9.48 0.41 -13.82
C ARG A 173 -10.77 0.33 -13.01
N ASP A 174 -11.20 -0.87 -12.65
CA ASP A 174 -12.41 -1.06 -11.83
C ASP A 174 -12.31 -0.32 -10.48
N GLN A 175 -11.17 -0.42 -9.79
CA GLN A 175 -10.96 0.28 -8.53
C GLN A 175 -10.99 1.81 -8.73
N LEU A 176 -10.28 2.33 -9.73
CA LEU A 176 -10.22 3.77 -10.01
C LEU A 176 -11.59 4.36 -10.37
N GLU A 177 -12.32 3.72 -11.29
CA GLU A 177 -13.64 4.19 -11.72
C GLU A 177 -14.65 4.11 -10.58
N THR A 178 -14.60 3.06 -9.76
CA THR A 178 -15.49 2.90 -8.60
C THR A 178 -15.21 3.94 -7.53
N MET A 179 -13.94 4.11 -7.12
CA MET A 179 -13.55 5.16 -6.18
C MET A 179 -13.94 6.53 -6.70
N HIS A 180 -13.66 6.82 -7.98
CA HIS A 180 -13.98 8.11 -8.59
C HIS A 180 -15.48 8.42 -8.54
N ALA A 181 -16.33 7.46 -8.91
CA ALA A 181 -17.78 7.63 -8.84
C ALA A 181 -18.25 7.91 -7.39
N THR A 182 -17.76 7.14 -6.42
CA THR A 182 -18.10 7.30 -4.99
C THR A 182 -17.63 8.66 -4.45
N VAL A 183 -16.38 9.02 -4.69
CA VAL A 183 -15.77 10.26 -4.18
C VAL A 183 -16.41 11.50 -4.81
N GLU A 184 -16.67 11.49 -6.11
CA GLU A 184 -17.35 12.62 -6.78
C GLU A 184 -18.80 12.76 -6.31
N ALA A 185 -19.50 11.66 -6.01
CA ALA A 185 -20.83 11.72 -5.42
C ALA A 185 -20.84 12.40 -4.04
N TRP A 186 -19.84 12.13 -3.21
CA TRP A 186 -19.68 12.81 -1.93
C TRP A 186 -19.23 14.26 -2.08
N LYS A 187 -18.27 14.55 -2.97
CA LYS A 187 -17.78 15.92 -3.21
C LYS A 187 -18.89 16.85 -3.67
N ARG A 188 -19.87 16.37 -4.45
CA ARG A 188 -21.06 17.17 -4.83
C ARG A 188 -21.87 17.68 -3.63
N GLN A 189 -21.78 17.02 -2.48
CA GLN A 189 -22.45 17.39 -1.23
C GLN A 189 -21.55 18.20 -0.27
N MET A 190 -20.32 18.52 -0.71
CA MET A 190 -19.36 19.32 0.05
C MET A 190 -19.33 20.77 -0.44
N THR A 191 -19.14 21.71 0.48
CA THR A 191 -18.79 23.10 0.14
C THR A 191 -17.36 23.19 -0.44
N PRO A 192 -17.00 24.29 -1.10
CA PRO A 192 -15.62 24.50 -1.56
C PRO A 192 -14.57 24.38 -0.44
N GLU A 193 -14.87 24.92 0.74
CA GLU A 193 -13.98 24.90 1.91
C GLU A 193 -13.82 23.47 2.44
N GLU A 194 -14.92 22.72 2.52
CA GLU A 194 -14.91 21.31 2.90
C GLU A 194 -14.06 20.46 1.95
N ARG A 195 -14.13 20.72 0.63
CA ARG A 195 -13.29 20.04 -0.38
C ARG A 195 -11.81 20.39 -0.22
N GLN A 196 -11.49 21.64 0.07
CA GLN A 196 -10.10 22.06 0.29
C GLN A 196 -9.50 21.41 1.55
N GLN A 197 -10.31 21.22 2.59
CA GLN A 197 -9.89 20.63 3.87
C GLN A 197 -9.90 19.10 3.90
N LEU A 198 -10.44 18.44 2.87
CA LEU A 198 -10.57 17.00 2.80
C LEU A 198 -9.21 16.31 2.97
N ARG A 199 -9.13 15.39 3.93
CA ARG A 199 -7.95 14.53 4.16
C ARG A 199 -8.31 13.07 3.98
N VAL A 200 -7.36 12.28 3.53
CA VAL A 200 -7.55 10.87 3.20
C VAL A 200 -6.43 10.02 3.79
N VAL A 201 -6.82 8.89 4.37
CA VAL A 201 -5.89 7.83 4.77
C VAL A 201 -6.17 6.58 3.94
N VAL A 202 -5.12 5.94 3.45
CA VAL A 202 -5.19 4.70 2.68
C VAL A 202 -4.56 3.58 3.49
N ALA A 203 -5.34 2.57 3.86
CA ALA A 203 -4.80 1.36 4.48
C ALA A 203 -4.16 0.48 3.40
N THR A 204 -2.85 0.25 3.51
CA THR A 204 -2.06 -0.52 2.52
C THR A 204 -0.97 -1.31 3.22
N SER A 205 -0.54 -2.43 2.65
CA SER A 205 0.69 -3.06 3.15
C SER A 205 1.92 -2.26 2.74
N HIS A 206 2.98 -2.35 3.55
CA HIS A 206 4.27 -1.71 3.29
C HIS A 206 4.80 -2.01 1.87
N MET A 207 4.78 -3.29 1.47
CA MET A 207 5.28 -3.73 0.16
C MET A 207 4.48 -3.17 -1.04
N ALA A 208 3.22 -2.80 -0.82
CA ALA A 208 2.35 -2.26 -1.86
C ALA A 208 2.33 -0.72 -1.89
N ARG A 209 3.02 -0.05 -0.96
CA ARG A 209 3.07 1.42 -0.89
C ARG A 209 3.63 2.04 -2.18
N PRO A 210 4.75 1.54 -2.75
CA PRO A 210 5.21 2.05 -4.03
C PRO A 210 4.19 1.80 -5.14
N GLY A 211 3.57 2.88 -5.62
CA GLY A 211 2.56 2.83 -6.65
C GLY A 211 1.19 2.30 -6.21
N ASN A 212 0.84 2.41 -4.93
CA ASN A 212 -0.51 2.06 -4.47
C ASN A 212 -1.59 2.83 -5.26
N VAL A 213 -2.57 2.11 -5.81
CA VAL A 213 -3.63 2.66 -6.69
C VAL A 213 -4.46 3.74 -6.00
N ALA A 214 -4.85 3.53 -4.74
CA ALA A 214 -5.67 4.48 -4.01
C ALA A 214 -4.88 5.74 -3.61
N VAL A 215 -3.62 5.57 -3.17
CA VAL A 215 -2.73 6.72 -2.89
C VAL A 215 -2.57 7.57 -4.14
N GLN A 216 -2.24 6.97 -5.28
CA GLN A 216 -2.12 7.69 -6.55
C GLN A 216 -3.41 8.45 -6.91
N TYR A 217 -4.56 7.78 -6.82
CA TYR A 217 -5.86 8.39 -7.10
C TYR A 217 -6.14 9.61 -6.22
N PHE A 218 -5.93 9.49 -4.90
CA PHE A 218 -6.19 10.59 -3.97
C PHE A 218 -5.18 11.71 -4.10
N SER A 219 -3.89 11.42 -4.36
CA SER A 219 -2.89 12.45 -4.63
C SER A 219 -3.32 13.33 -5.81
N VAL A 220 -3.70 12.72 -6.94
CA VAL A 220 -4.19 13.45 -8.11
C VAL A 220 -5.48 14.21 -7.81
N THR A 221 -6.46 13.56 -7.18
CA THR A 221 -7.80 14.14 -6.99
C THR A 221 -7.82 15.27 -5.96
N LEU A 222 -6.92 15.25 -4.98
CA LEU A 222 -6.79 16.34 -4.01
C LEU A 222 -5.82 17.43 -4.49
N GLY A 223 -4.96 17.15 -5.48
CA GLY A 223 -3.95 18.10 -5.96
C GLY A 223 -2.66 18.09 -5.13
N GLU A 224 -2.30 16.94 -4.58
CA GLU A 224 -0.97 16.68 -4.02
C GLU A 224 0.02 16.29 -5.14
N THR A 225 1.32 16.26 -4.83
CA THR A 225 2.34 15.76 -5.76
C THR A 225 2.05 14.30 -6.16
N TRP A 226 2.12 14.01 -7.46
CA TRP A 226 1.93 12.67 -8.01
C TRP A 226 3.13 12.24 -8.86
N GLU A 227 3.88 11.28 -8.34
CA GLU A 227 5.08 10.72 -8.98
C GLU A 227 4.83 9.34 -9.62
N GLY A 228 3.62 8.81 -9.45
CA GLY A 228 3.23 7.46 -9.87
C GLY A 228 3.80 6.38 -8.96
N ARG A 229 5.13 6.30 -8.79
CA ARG A 229 5.82 5.31 -7.97
C ARG A 229 6.53 5.98 -6.79
N PHE A 230 5.84 6.04 -5.66
CA PHE A 230 6.38 6.58 -4.42
C PHE A 230 7.38 5.59 -3.79
N ASP A 231 8.67 5.88 -3.82
CA ASP A 231 9.69 5.11 -3.11
C ASP A 231 9.70 5.41 -1.60
N GLN A 232 9.32 6.64 -1.22
CA GLN A 232 9.15 7.10 0.16
C GLN A 232 7.82 7.86 0.33
N GLU A 233 7.37 8.11 1.57
CA GLU A 233 6.36 9.17 1.75
C GLU A 233 7.09 10.48 1.68
N ASP A 234 6.71 11.28 0.69
CA ASP A 234 7.02 12.69 0.69
C ASP A 234 6.23 13.40 1.80
N LEU A 235 6.81 13.54 2.99
CA LEU A 235 6.18 14.19 4.13
C LEU A 235 6.45 15.70 4.03
N HIS A 236 5.51 16.44 3.45
CA HIS A 236 5.59 17.90 3.36
C HIS A 236 4.51 18.58 4.23
N PRO A 237 4.73 19.86 4.61
CA PRO A 237 3.71 20.68 5.25
C PRO A 237 2.35 20.58 4.56
N GLY A 238 1.29 20.40 5.36
CA GLY A 238 -0.09 20.38 4.86
C GLY A 238 -0.51 19.15 4.07
N LYS A 239 0.28 18.07 4.03
CA LYS A 239 -0.06 16.82 3.33
C LYS A 239 -1.46 16.30 3.70
N ARG A 240 -2.22 15.91 2.68
CA ARG A 240 -3.62 15.45 2.85
C ARG A 240 -3.86 13.98 2.59
N VAL A 241 -2.93 13.27 1.96
CA VAL A 241 -3.04 11.84 1.67
C VAL A 241 -1.97 11.08 2.45
N LEU A 242 -2.39 10.25 3.40
CA LEU A 242 -1.48 9.43 4.23
C LEU A 242 -1.65 7.95 3.93
N SER A 243 -0.58 7.17 4.10
CA SER A 243 -0.64 5.72 4.07
C SER A 243 -0.63 5.16 5.50
N SER A 244 -1.56 4.25 5.81
CA SER A 244 -1.52 3.46 7.05
C SER A 244 -1.04 2.05 6.74
N GLU A 245 0.11 1.69 7.28
CA GLU A 245 0.74 0.37 7.04
C GLU A 245 0.52 -0.63 8.18
N THR A 246 0.11 -0.13 9.34
CA THR A 246 0.09 -0.90 10.59
C THR A 246 -1.29 -1.43 10.93
N SER A 247 -2.34 -0.92 10.28
CA SER A 247 -3.72 -1.29 10.61
C SER A 247 -4.68 -1.11 9.43
N PHE A 248 -5.64 -2.03 9.34
CA PHE A 248 -6.83 -1.92 8.50
C PHE A 248 -8.07 -1.51 9.32
N ASP A 249 -7.87 -1.07 10.57
CA ASP A 249 -8.94 -0.57 11.43
C ASP A 249 -9.27 0.90 11.12
N GLU A 250 -10.57 1.19 11.03
CA GLU A 250 -11.09 2.53 10.71
C GLU A 250 -10.69 3.56 11.77
N ALA A 251 -10.76 3.23 13.05
CA ALA A 251 -10.45 4.16 14.13
C ALA A 251 -8.95 4.49 14.18
N ALA A 252 -8.10 3.49 13.98
CA ALA A 252 -6.65 3.66 13.86
C ALA A 252 -6.29 4.52 12.64
N ALA A 253 -6.90 4.26 11.48
CA ALA A 253 -6.65 5.01 10.25
C ALA A 253 -7.00 6.50 10.42
N PHE A 254 -8.15 6.83 11.01
CA PHE A 254 -8.51 8.22 11.25
C PHE A 254 -7.69 8.88 12.37
N SER A 255 -7.28 8.10 13.38
CA SER A 255 -6.37 8.58 14.41
C SER A 255 -5.02 9.00 13.81
N LEU A 256 -4.53 8.31 12.78
CA LEU A 256 -3.31 8.69 12.06
C LEU A 256 -3.42 10.09 11.43
N LEU A 257 -4.56 10.43 10.81
CA LEU A 257 -4.78 11.79 10.27
C LEU A 257 -4.68 12.85 11.36
N ALA A 258 -5.30 12.60 12.52
CA ALA A 258 -5.28 13.53 13.62
C ALA A 258 -3.89 13.64 14.27
N THR A 259 -3.16 12.53 14.38
CA THR A 259 -1.75 12.51 14.79
C THR A 259 -0.92 13.38 13.86
N HIS A 260 -1.02 13.22 12.54
CA HIS A 260 -0.25 14.00 11.59
C HIS A 260 -0.51 15.51 11.72
N VAL A 261 -1.77 15.93 11.89
CA VAL A 261 -2.10 17.35 12.09
C VAL A 261 -1.62 17.87 13.45
N LEU A 262 -1.73 17.06 14.50
CA LEU A 262 -1.26 17.44 15.84
C LEU A 262 0.25 17.59 15.86
N ASP A 263 0.97 16.62 15.30
CA ASP A 263 2.42 16.57 15.24
C ASP A 263 2.97 17.69 14.38
N ALA A 264 2.31 18.04 13.27
CA ALA A 264 2.69 19.21 12.46
C ALA A 264 2.60 20.52 13.26
N ARG A 265 1.56 20.68 14.09
CA ARG A 265 1.39 21.85 14.96
C ARG A 265 2.45 21.89 16.06
N VAL A 266 2.77 20.75 16.67
CA VAL A 266 3.81 20.65 17.69
C VAL A 266 5.19 20.91 17.07
N GLY A 267 5.49 20.25 15.95
CA GLY A 267 6.68 20.44 15.12
C GLY A 267 6.96 21.92 14.87
N ARG A 268 6.00 22.62 14.26
CA ARG A 268 6.13 24.05 13.95
C ARG A 268 6.35 24.90 15.20
N ARG A 269 5.69 24.60 16.32
CA ARG A 269 5.76 25.40 17.55
C ARG A 269 7.05 25.21 18.34
N PHE A 270 7.52 23.98 18.44
CA PHE A 270 8.71 23.66 19.23
C PHE A 270 10.00 23.76 18.43
N PHE A 271 9.95 23.47 17.13
CA PHE A 271 11.15 23.32 16.29
C PHE A 271 11.15 24.24 15.06
N GLY A 272 10.06 24.95 14.77
CA GLY A 272 9.95 25.77 13.56
C GLY A 272 9.73 24.97 12.27
N GLU A 273 9.64 23.64 12.37
CA GLU A 273 9.57 22.68 11.26
C GLU A 273 8.31 21.81 11.42
N GLU A 274 7.37 21.83 10.46
CA GLU A 274 6.13 21.05 10.55
C GLU A 274 6.34 19.54 10.47
N ASP A 275 7.28 19.13 9.65
CA ASP A 275 7.63 17.73 9.40
C ASP A 275 8.58 17.16 10.47
N ARG A 276 8.98 17.95 11.48
CA ARG A 276 9.95 17.53 12.50
C ARG A 276 9.58 16.23 13.21
N LEU A 277 8.31 16.07 13.55
CA LEU A 277 7.79 14.89 14.24
C LEU A 277 7.32 13.79 13.28
N ALA A 278 7.45 14.01 11.97
CA ALA A 278 7.17 13.02 10.93
C ALA A 278 8.38 12.09 10.69
N ARG A 279 9.53 12.38 11.31
CA ARG A 279 10.75 11.58 11.35
C ARG A 279 11.17 11.30 12.79
N ASP A 280 12.08 10.35 12.99
CA ASP A 280 12.61 10.05 14.33
C ASP A 280 13.25 11.30 14.95
N VAL A 281 12.78 11.71 16.14
CA VAL A 281 13.28 12.89 16.84
C VAL A 281 14.77 12.78 17.19
N LEU A 282 15.27 11.55 17.29
CA LEU A 282 16.67 11.23 17.55
C LEU A 282 17.52 11.20 16.27
N ALA A 283 16.92 11.26 15.06
CA ALA A 283 17.62 11.04 13.79
C ALA A 283 18.89 11.89 13.64
N ASP A 284 18.81 13.22 13.83
CA ASP A 284 19.99 14.09 13.64
C ASP A 284 21.11 13.72 14.62
N ALA A 285 20.74 13.36 15.86
CA ALA A 285 21.72 12.97 16.86
C ALA A 285 22.33 11.61 16.52
N ALA A 286 21.50 10.65 16.08
CA ALA A 286 21.95 9.36 15.62
C ALA A 286 22.94 9.51 14.46
N GLU A 287 22.64 10.31 13.43
CA GLU A 287 23.55 10.57 12.31
C GLU A 287 24.91 11.09 12.78
N ARG A 288 24.93 12.13 13.63
CA ARG A 288 26.19 12.68 14.16
C ARG A 288 26.97 11.67 15.00
N LEU A 289 26.27 10.91 15.86
CA LEU A 289 26.90 9.94 16.75
C LEU A 289 27.44 8.74 15.97
N LEU A 290 26.73 8.27 14.96
CA LEU A 290 27.18 7.21 14.06
C LEU A 290 28.38 7.68 13.23
N ALA A 291 28.38 8.92 12.74
CA ALA A 291 29.51 9.48 12.02
C ALA A 291 30.78 9.53 12.88
N GLN A 292 30.64 9.89 14.16
CA GLN A 292 31.75 9.86 15.11
C GLN A 292 32.20 8.43 15.43
N MET A 293 31.25 7.53 15.69
CA MET A 293 31.51 6.14 16.10
C MET A 293 32.17 5.33 14.99
N PHE A 294 31.77 5.56 13.74
CA PHE A 294 32.21 4.78 12.58
C PHE A 294 33.13 5.56 11.64
N HIS A 295 33.47 6.81 11.97
CA HIS A 295 34.26 7.73 11.14
C HIS A 295 33.73 7.80 9.70
N ARG A 296 32.40 7.83 9.54
CA ARG A 296 31.72 7.78 8.24
C ARG A 296 30.48 8.66 8.25
N ASP A 297 30.43 9.62 7.34
CA ASP A 297 29.25 10.45 7.15
C ASP A 297 28.14 9.69 6.41
N PRO A 298 26.86 10.02 6.67
CA PRO A 298 25.75 9.47 5.90
C PRO A 298 25.90 9.82 4.42
N GLU A 299 25.73 8.83 3.55
CA GLU A 299 25.72 9.05 2.11
C GLU A 299 24.39 9.69 1.69
N PRO A 300 24.42 10.74 0.86
CA PRO A 300 23.19 11.30 0.32
C PRO A 300 22.45 10.25 -0.52
N PRO A 301 21.11 10.30 -0.57
CA PRO A 301 20.34 9.39 -1.39
C PRO A 301 20.84 9.43 -2.84
N ALA A 302 21.04 8.26 -3.44
CA ALA A 302 21.51 8.15 -4.81
C ALA A 302 20.52 8.86 -5.74
N ASN A 303 21.01 9.81 -6.54
CA ASN A 303 20.19 10.51 -7.50
C ASN A 303 19.75 9.49 -8.57
N PRO A 304 18.46 9.22 -8.78
CA PRO A 304 18.02 8.19 -9.74
C PRO A 304 18.48 8.50 -11.18
N ASP A 305 18.82 9.76 -11.48
CA ASP A 305 19.32 10.22 -12.77
C ASP A 305 20.84 10.03 -12.98
N SER A 306 21.61 9.61 -11.97
CA SER A 306 23.06 9.35 -12.10
C SER A 306 23.40 7.88 -12.40
N ALA A 307 22.38 7.03 -12.60
CA ALA A 307 22.60 5.67 -13.08
C ALA A 307 23.10 5.70 -14.55
N PRO A 308 24.23 5.04 -14.89
CA PRO A 308 24.69 4.98 -16.27
C PRO A 308 23.69 4.17 -17.11
N GLY A 309 22.89 4.87 -17.93
CA GLY A 309 21.96 4.24 -18.88
C GLY A 309 20.53 4.80 -18.93
N ALA A 310 20.18 5.81 -18.13
CA ALA A 310 18.86 6.45 -18.24
C ALA A 310 18.79 7.33 -19.52
N PRO A 311 17.78 7.16 -20.41
CA PRO A 311 17.62 8.04 -21.57
C PRO A 311 17.23 9.45 -21.11
N PRO A 312 17.76 10.51 -21.75
CA PRO A 312 17.50 11.88 -21.33
C PRO A 312 16.00 12.20 -21.49
N ARG A 313 15.38 12.69 -20.42
CA ARG A 313 14.02 13.26 -20.50
C ARG A 313 14.07 14.52 -21.37
N SER A 314 13.27 14.54 -22.44
CA SER A 314 13.16 15.69 -23.33
C SER A 314 12.63 16.90 -22.56
N SER A 315 13.46 17.92 -22.40
CA SER A 315 13.05 19.22 -21.89
C SER A 315 12.26 19.98 -22.96
N SER A 316 10.93 19.94 -22.89
CA SER A 316 10.10 20.89 -23.62
C SER A 316 10.14 22.24 -22.91
N SER A 317 11.19 23.02 -23.19
CA SER A 317 11.26 24.43 -22.83
C SER A 317 10.26 25.21 -23.69
N SER A 318 9.22 25.73 -23.04
CA SER A 318 8.36 26.79 -23.57
C SER A 318 9.19 28.05 -23.79
N ARG A 319 9.32 28.50 -25.03
CA ARG A 319 9.70 29.89 -25.32
C ARG A 319 8.45 30.70 -25.59
N ALA A 320 8.12 31.54 -24.62
CA ALA A 320 7.29 32.71 -24.83
C ALA A 320 7.96 33.65 -25.83
N GLY A 321 7.17 34.16 -26.76
CA GLY A 321 7.52 35.27 -27.65
C GLY A 321 6.25 36.07 -27.92
N GLN A 322 6.04 37.11 -27.12
CA GLN A 322 5.24 38.29 -27.47
C GLN A 322 6.20 39.34 -28.05
N PRO A 323 5.75 40.40 -28.73
CA PRO A 323 4.43 41.02 -28.69
C PRO A 323 3.44 40.57 -29.77
#